data_AF-K9G9A1-F1
#
_entry.id   AF-K9G9A1-F1
#
_cell.length_a   1.000
_cell.length_b   1.000
_cell.length_c   1.000
_cell.angle_alpha   90.00
_cell.angle_beta   90.00
_cell.angle_gamma   90.00
#
_symmetry.space_group_name_H-M   'P 1'
#
loop_
_entity.id
_entity.type
_entity.pdbx_description
1 polymer ?
#
loop_
_entity_poly.entity_id
_entity_poly.type
_entity_poly.pdbx_seq_one_letter_code
_entity_poly.pdbx_strand_id
1 'polypeptide(L)'
;MIVQFATVQLWSAITGTRPGVLLPQDTSSPGTPALGKRKRDDTFQSDLPKHITLKDLPDSVCYRDIELLYLKDPQSKRDVLCAIIEFRNLKGRPEGADGTKFFMHSDYQLAYCPIAQIIAFAFRDGSFANTDLTPELIWRLRVPRGSPFLPLRWKPEVLNVPFLRRLERTPYGYGLDGSLPMTYDLSRQALKELGRDARFEDDTGHYNFRRWTANEVNKNFISQERQRVLGQSGDAVFENHYQSQFIARDLQHVVLLRPSQDGLVRFAGSMLRKRDLSAPSDLTEAHKRAIFQNPGILQLRREKRELMAEMRSVAGTIKNARDTFPHLFQRHETVKKDLGKLRKTSAIETRETARKDYFNNAPVLEVDRQIKQMLLGESDVEERDADSSAEEDWELPIPDSHLLHAHDGISCNWEACRTLPKFAKITEFLAYANKEHKYDIKIKLCHLTERPRWVGKALKIPPPLSISI
;
A
#
# COMPACT_ATOMS: atom_id res chain seq x y z
N MET A 1 8.01 -14.01 13.86
CA MET A 1 7.15 -12.87 13.42
C MET A 1 5.95 -12.82 14.34
N ILE A 2 5.69 -11.68 14.99
CA ILE A 2 4.49 -11.48 15.81
C ILE A 2 3.37 -11.08 14.85
N VAL A 3 2.28 -11.85 14.82
CA VAL A 3 1.11 -11.55 13.99
C VAL A 3 0.00 -11.11 14.93
N GLN A 4 -0.58 -9.93 14.70
CA GLN A 4 -1.69 -9.46 15.54
C GLN A 4 -2.95 -10.26 15.20
N PHE A 5 -3.71 -10.61 16.23
CA PHE A 5 -4.94 -11.38 16.08
C PHE A 5 -5.96 -10.68 15.18
N ALA A 6 -6.14 -9.36 15.33
CA ALA A 6 -7.02 -8.55 14.51
C ALA A 6 -6.69 -8.62 13.00
N THR A 7 -5.40 -8.59 12.64
CA THR A 7 -4.97 -8.72 11.25
C THR A 7 -5.29 -10.10 10.69
N VAL A 8 -5.08 -11.18 11.46
CA VAL A 8 -5.46 -12.53 11.00
C VAL A 8 -6.97 -12.64 10.87
N GLN A 9 -7.76 -12.07 11.79
CA GLN A 9 -9.22 -12.01 11.70
C GLN A 9 -9.68 -11.31 10.42
N LEU A 10 -9.13 -10.11 10.12
CA LEU A 10 -9.44 -9.34 8.92
C LEU A 10 -9.06 -10.08 7.63
N TRP A 11 -7.86 -10.65 7.56
CA TRP A 11 -7.44 -11.41 6.38
C TRP A 11 -8.33 -12.63 6.18
N SER A 12 -8.65 -13.37 7.25
CA SER A 12 -9.55 -14.52 7.21
C SER A 12 -10.96 -14.16 6.74
N ALA A 13 -11.47 -13.03 7.21
CA ALA A 13 -12.77 -12.48 6.83
C ALA A 13 -12.84 -12.16 5.33
N ILE A 14 -11.76 -11.57 4.79
CA ILE A 14 -11.69 -11.09 3.40
C ILE A 14 -11.40 -12.22 2.41
N THR A 15 -10.33 -12.99 2.63
CA THR A 15 -9.83 -13.95 1.63
C THR A 15 -10.54 -15.31 1.68
N GLY A 16 -11.31 -15.56 2.74
CA GLY A 16 -12.02 -16.82 2.93
C GLY A 16 -11.13 -17.96 3.43
N THR A 17 -11.62 -19.18 3.20
CA THR A 17 -11.22 -20.41 3.93
C THR A 17 -9.87 -20.98 3.52
N ARG A 18 -9.37 -20.55 2.36
CA ARG A 18 -8.04 -20.82 1.82
C ARG A 18 -7.55 -19.48 1.30
N PRO A 19 -6.98 -18.62 2.16
CA PRO A 19 -6.41 -17.37 1.70
C PRO A 19 -5.42 -17.72 0.58
N GLY A 20 -5.52 -17.16 -0.63
CA GLY A 20 -4.43 -17.32 -1.60
C GLY A 20 -3.09 -16.89 -1.00
N VAL A 21 -3.17 -16.01 0.01
CA VAL A 21 -2.13 -15.60 0.96
C VAL A 21 -1.38 -16.76 1.63
N LEU A 22 -1.97 -17.94 1.69
CA LEU A 22 -1.56 -19.07 2.51
C LEU A 22 -1.73 -20.37 1.72
N LEU A 23 -0.66 -20.82 1.06
CA LEU A 23 -0.69 -21.99 0.18
C LEU A 23 -0.81 -23.32 0.97
N PRO A 24 -1.65 -24.27 0.54
CA PRO A 24 -1.57 -25.67 0.98
C PRO A 24 -0.25 -26.29 0.47
N GLN A 25 0.34 -27.22 1.24
CA GLN A 25 1.41 -28.04 0.69
C GLN A 25 0.81 -29.09 -0.24
N ASP A 26 1.11 -29.02 -1.52
CA ASP A 26 1.03 -30.21 -2.36
C ASP A 26 2.19 -31.13 -1.93
N THR A 27 1.87 -32.16 -1.17
CA THR A 27 2.73 -33.34 -1.04
C THR A 27 2.70 -34.09 -2.36
N SER A 28 3.32 -33.53 -3.40
CA SER A 28 3.66 -34.29 -4.59
C SER A 28 5.18 -34.25 -4.76
N SER A 29 5.77 -35.42 -4.53
CA SER A 29 7.18 -35.70 -4.80
C SER A 29 7.52 -35.33 -6.26
N PRO A 30 8.71 -34.79 -6.55
CA PRO A 30 9.09 -34.42 -7.91
C PRO A 30 9.30 -35.70 -8.73
N GLY A 31 8.34 -36.05 -9.59
CA GLY A 31 8.56 -37.18 -10.49
C GLY A 31 7.35 -37.65 -11.28
N THR A 32 6.81 -36.83 -12.19
CA THR A 32 6.41 -37.32 -13.53
C THR A 32 6.11 -36.14 -14.47
N PRO A 33 6.71 -36.07 -15.67
CA PRO A 33 6.40 -35.01 -16.62
C PRO A 33 5.08 -35.32 -17.35
N ALA A 34 4.05 -34.51 -17.13
CA ALA A 34 2.88 -34.52 -17.99
C ALA A 34 3.20 -33.78 -19.30
N LEU A 35 3.26 -34.55 -20.39
CA LEU A 35 3.44 -34.08 -21.76
C LEU A 35 2.36 -33.07 -22.17
N GLY A 36 2.78 -32.04 -22.90
CA GLY A 36 1.93 -31.39 -23.91
C GLY A 36 1.93 -29.87 -23.90
N LYS A 37 3.01 -29.23 -24.38
CA LYS A 37 2.91 -27.86 -24.93
C LYS A 37 3.68 -27.78 -26.26
N ARG A 38 2.94 -27.46 -27.33
CA ARG A 38 3.50 -27.03 -28.61
C ARG A 38 4.38 -25.79 -28.38
N LYS A 39 5.63 -25.87 -28.81
CA LYS A 39 6.52 -24.70 -28.96
C LYS A 39 5.88 -23.72 -29.95
N ARG A 40 5.67 -22.48 -29.53
CA ARG A 40 5.65 -21.31 -30.41
C ARG A 40 6.98 -20.60 -30.18
N ASP A 41 7.74 -20.41 -31.26
CA ASP A 41 8.96 -19.62 -31.24
C ASP A 41 8.59 -18.15 -31.07
N ASP A 42 9.00 -17.53 -29.95
CA ASP A 42 8.86 -16.10 -29.69
C ASP A 42 10.21 -15.41 -29.94
N THR A 43 10.41 -14.89 -31.15
CA THR A 43 11.53 -13.98 -31.48
C THR A 43 11.10 -12.50 -31.47
N PHE A 44 10.15 -12.13 -30.61
CA PHE A 44 9.75 -10.72 -30.43
C PHE A 44 10.12 -10.23 -29.04
N GLN A 45 11.19 -9.44 -28.94
CA GLN A 45 11.51 -8.64 -27.75
C GLN A 45 10.80 -7.29 -27.86
N SER A 46 9.84 -7.02 -26.98
CA SER A 46 9.21 -5.70 -26.86
C SER A 46 9.94 -4.86 -25.82
N ASP A 47 10.20 -3.59 -26.13
CA ASP A 47 10.85 -2.60 -25.23
C ASP A 47 9.90 -1.98 -24.19
N LEU A 48 8.69 -2.54 -24.02
CA LEU A 48 7.75 -2.14 -22.96
C LEU A 48 8.20 -2.77 -21.62
N PRO A 49 8.02 -2.09 -20.47
CA PRO A 49 8.28 -2.68 -19.16
C PRO A 49 7.54 -4.02 -19.05
N LYS A 50 8.27 -5.09 -18.73
CA LYS A 50 7.71 -6.44 -18.61
C LYS A 50 6.43 -6.38 -17.77
N HIS A 51 5.28 -6.57 -18.43
CA HIS A 51 4.03 -6.80 -17.74
C HIS A 51 4.22 -8.11 -16.98
N ILE A 52 4.46 -8.03 -15.67
CA ILE A 52 4.59 -9.22 -14.83
C ILE A 52 3.26 -9.93 -14.93
N THR A 53 3.25 -11.08 -15.61
CA THR A 53 2.07 -11.93 -15.72
C THR A 53 1.61 -12.28 -14.31
N LEU A 54 0.30 -12.19 -14.03
CA LEU A 54 -0.27 -12.50 -12.71
C LEU A 54 0.13 -13.89 -12.17
N LYS A 55 0.53 -14.81 -13.06
CA LYS A 55 1.05 -16.15 -12.76
C LYS A 55 2.46 -16.20 -12.17
N ASP A 56 3.22 -15.11 -12.28
CA ASP A 56 4.62 -15.03 -11.79
C ASP A 56 4.71 -14.33 -10.42
N LEU A 57 3.58 -13.86 -9.88
CA LEU A 57 3.52 -13.23 -8.56
C LEU A 57 3.26 -14.28 -7.47
N PRO A 58 3.78 -14.08 -6.25
CA PRO A 58 3.35 -14.89 -5.12
C PRO A 58 1.83 -14.83 -5.00
N ASP A 59 1.22 -15.96 -4.68
CA ASP A 59 -0.23 -16.08 -4.48
C ASP A 59 -0.75 -15.28 -3.27
N SER A 60 0.11 -14.52 -2.62
CA SER A 60 -0.11 -13.79 -1.38
C SER A 60 -0.08 -12.28 -1.54
N VAL A 61 -0.65 -11.59 -0.55
CA VAL A 61 -0.57 -10.13 -0.44
C VAL A 61 0.89 -9.75 -0.27
N CYS A 62 1.42 -8.98 -1.21
CA CYS A 62 2.77 -8.43 -1.20
C CYS A 62 2.72 -6.93 -0.88
N TYR A 63 3.88 -6.30 -0.63
CA TYR A 63 3.92 -4.85 -0.38
C TYR A 63 3.26 -4.03 -1.51
N ARG A 64 3.38 -4.47 -2.77
CA ARG A 64 2.73 -3.79 -3.91
C ARG A 64 1.21 -3.75 -3.83
N ASP A 65 0.62 -4.69 -3.12
CA ASP A 65 -0.82 -4.80 -2.95
C ASP A 65 -1.34 -3.88 -1.82
N ILE A 66 -0.44 -3.26 -1.04
CA ILE A 66 -0.77 -2.38 0.08
C ILE A 66 -0.44 -0.93 -0.29
N GLU A 67 -1.45 -0.08 -0.40
CA GLU A 67 -1.28 1.37 -0.49
C GLU A 67 -1.39 1.96 0.92
N LEU A 68 -0.26 2.28 1.57
CA LEU A 68 -0.24 2.95 2.88
C LEU A 68 -0.23 4.47 2.70
N LEU A 69 -1.13 5.19 3.35
CA LEU A 69 -1.33 6.63 3.11
C LEU A 69 -2.02 7.36 4.27
N TYR A 70 -1.75 8.65 4.40
CA TYR A 70 -2.49 9.55 5.29
C TYR A 70 -3.66 10.17 4.53
N LEU A 71 -4.83 10.18 5.17
CA LEU A 71 -6.00 10.94 4.73
C LEU A 71 -6.26 12.09 5.69
N LYS A 72 -6.66 13.24 5.14
CA LYS A 72 -7.31 14.27 5.95
C LYS A 72 -8.64 13.73 6.42
N ASP A 73 -8.83 13.70 7.73
CA ASP A 73 -10.14 13.41 8.29
C ASP A 73 -10.98 14.71 8.27
N PRO A 74 -12.10 14.76 7.52
CA PRO A 74 -12.95 15.95 7.52
C PRO A 74 -13.67 16.17 8.87
N GLN A 75 -13.73 15.15 9.74
CA GLN A 75 -14.40 15.21 11.04
C GLN A 75 -13.43 15.42 12.21
N SER A 76 -12.13 15.23 11.99
CA SER A 76 -11.08 15.37 13.00
C SER A 76 -10.02 16.39 12.56
N LYS A 77 -9.41 17.10 13.51
CA LYS A 77 -8.27 17.97 13.22
C LYS A 77 -6.97 17.19 12.90
N ARG A 78 -7.02 15.86 12.89
CA ARG A 78 -5.86 14.98 12.73
C ARG A 78 -5.96 14.14 11.48
N ASP A 79 -4.83 14.04 10.78
CA ASP A 79 -4.72 13.13 9.63
C ASP A 79 -4.66 11.69 10.13
N VAL A 80 -5.28 10.78 9.39
CA VAL A 80 -5.39 9.37 9.77
C VAL A 80 -4.56 8.53 8.80
N LEU A 81 -3.65 7.73 9.36
CA LEU A 81 -2.88 6.75 8.60
C LEU A 81 -3.74 5.52 8.32
N CYS A 82 -3.88 5.19 7.06
CA CYS A 82 -4.78 4.19 6.52
C CYS A 82 -4.07 3.33 5.48
N ALA A 83 -4.64 2.16 5.18
CA ALA A 83 -4.18 1.28 4.12
C ALA A 83 -5.33 0.91 3.19
N ILE A 84 -5.06 0.86 1.89
CA ILE A 84 -5.93 0.23 0.90
C ILE A 84 -5.22 -1.02 0.43
N ILE A 85 -5.84 -2.18 0.60
CA ILE A 85 -5.21 -3.47 0.34
C ILE A 85 -5.97 -4.20 -0.75
N GLU A 86 -5.26 -4.55 -1.82
CA GLU A 86 -5.77 -5.32 -2.93
C GLU A 86 -5.58 -6.83 -2.68
N PHE A 87 -6.70 -7.56 -2.63
CA PHE A 87 -6.68 -9.01 -2.54
C PHE A 87 -6.96 -9.61 -3.92
N ARG A 88 -5.91 -10.14 -4.55
CA ARG A 88 -5.94 -10.73 -5.91
C ARG A 88 -6.56 -12.13 -5.93
N ASN A 89 -6.28 -12.94 -4.90
CA ASN A 89 -6.70 -14.35 -4.84
C ASN A 89 -7.86 -14.56 -3.86
N LEU A 90 -9.07 -14.23 -4.29
CA LEU A 90 -10.31 -14.46 -3.54
C LEU A 90 -10.98 -15.79 -3.93
N LYS A 91 -11.50 -16.51 -2.94
CA LYS A 91 -12.25 -17.76 -3.15
C LYS A 91 -13.41 -17.54 -4.13
N GLY A 92 -13.50 -18.37 -5.18
CA GLY A 92 -14.57 -18.34 -6.18
C GLY A 92 -14.27 -17.51 -7.42
N ARG A 93 -13.13 -16.79 -7.45
CA ARG A 93 -12.66 -16.08 -8.64
C ARG A 93 -11.54 -16.86 -9.33
N PRO A 94 -11.47 -16.83 -10.68
CA PRO A 94 -10.36 -17.42 -11.40
C PRO A 94 -9.05 -16.71 -11.04
N GLU A 95 -7.95 -17.46 -11.00
CA GLU A 95 -6.60 -16.91 -10.87
C GLU A 95 -6.35 -15.86 -11.96
N GLY A 96 -5.92 -14.65 -11.55
CA GLY A 96 -5.72 -13.54 -12.47
C GLY A 96 -6.93 -12.62 -12.67
N ALA A 97 -8.05 -12.86 -11.98
CA ALA A 97 -9.14 -11.88 -11.92
C ALA A 97 -8.69 -10.58 -11.21
N ASP A 98 -9.31 -9.46 -11.59
CA ASP A 98 -9.15 -8.19 -10.90
C ASP A 98 -9.35 -8.34 -9.39
N GLY A 99 -8.36 -7.87 -8.63
CA GLY A 99 -8.39 -7.90 -7.17
C GLY A 99 -9.53 -7.07 -6.59
N THR A 100 -9.88 -7.34 -5.33
CA THR A 100 -10.81 -6.50 -4.58
C THR A 100 -10.06 -5.71 -3.53
N LYS A 101 -10.33 -4.40 -3.46
CA LYS A 101 -9.64 -3.44 -2.60
C LYS A 101 -10.47 -3.17 -1.36
N PHE A 102 -9.84 -3.34 -0.20
CA PHE A 102 -10.44 -3.09 1.09
C PHE A 102 -9.69 -1.96 1.79
N PHE A 103 -10.45 -1.06 2.40
CA PHE A 103 -9.90 0.00 3.23
C PHE A 103 -9.70 -0.47 4.67
N MET A 104 -8.60 -0.06 5.27
CA MET A 104 -8.26 -0.28 6.67
C MET A 104 -7.77 1.04 7.24
N HIS A 105 -8.06 1.29 8.50
CA HIS A 105 -7.69 2.53 9.18
C HIS A 105 -7.02 2.25 10.52
N SER A 106 -6.29 3.24 11.01
CA SER A 106 -5.70 3.16 12.35
C SER A 106 -6.80 3.05 13.42
N ASP A 107 -6.53 2.29 14.48
CA ASP A 107 -7.38 2.18 15.65
C ASP A 107 -6.61 2.67 16.88
N TYR A 108 -7.31 3.31 17.83
CA TYR A 108 -6.73 3.79 19.07
C TYR A 108 -6.24 2.64 19.98
N GLN A 109 -6.83 1.45 19.86
CA GLN A 109 -6.34 0.24 20.50
C GLN A 109 -5.35 -0.48 19.59
N LEU A 110 -4.07 -0.41 19.96
CA LEU A 110 -2.96 -0.97 19.19
C LEU A 110 -3.12 -2.46 18.86
N ALA A 111 -3.73 -3.24 19.76
CA ALA A 111 -3.99 -4.66 19.57
C ALA A 111 -4.96 -4.96 18.42
N TYR A 112 -5.81 -3.99 18.06
CA TYR A 112 -6.80 -4.06 16.98
C TYR A 112 -6.43 -3.23 15.75
N CYS A 113 -5.26 -2.59 15.74
CA CYS A 113 -4.86 -1.67 14.69
C CYS A 113 -4.05 -2.39 13.59
N PRO A 114 -4.66 -2.79 12.45
CA PRO A 114 -3.93 -3.46 11.38
C PRO A 114 -2.81 -2.59 10.79
N ILE A 115 -2.99 -1.26 10.82
CA ILE A 115 -2.01 -0.29 10.35
C ILE A 115 -0.72 -0.35 11.17
N ALA A 116 -0.81 -0.54 12.48
CA ALA A 116 0.38 -0.67 13.32
C ALA A 116 1.21 -1.90 12.95
N GLN A 117 0.56 -3.03 12.60
CA GLN A 117 1.28 -4.21 12.13
C GLN A 117 1.93 -3.99 10.74
N ILE A 118 1.24 -3.31 9.83
CA ILE A 118 1.79 -2.94 8.51
C ILE A 118 3.06 -2.11 8.67
N ILE A 119 3.01 -1.08 9.52
CA ILE A 119 4.13 -0.21 9.80
C ILE A 119 5.29 -0.99 10.45
N ALA A 120 5.00 -1.82 11.46
CA ALA A 120 6.01 -2.59 12.15
C ALA A 120 6.75 -3.56 11.21
N PHE A 121 6.03 -4.20 10.28
CA PHE A 121 6.64 -5.10 9.29
C PHE A 121 7.41 -4.31 8.24
N ALA A 122 6.88 -3.19 7.75
CA ALA A 122 7.57 -2.34 6.79
C ALA A 122 8.91 -1.79 7.34
N PHE A 123 8.97 -1.38 8.61
CA PHE A 123 10.24 -0.95 9.23
C PHE A 123 11.21 -2.10 9.42
N ARG A 124 10.74 -3.26 9.90
CA ARG A 124 11.58 -4.46 10.02
C ARG A 124 12.20 -4.85 8.68
N ASP A 125 11.45 -4.68 7.61
CA ASP A 125 11.82 -5.09 6.25
C ASP A 125 12.53 -3.96 5.47
N GLY A 126 12.73 -2.79 6.08
CA GLY A 126 13.38 -1.64 5.43
C GLY A 126 12.65 -1.19 4.16
N SER A 127 11.31 -1.31 4.13
CA SER A 127 10.48 -1.26 2.93
C SER A 127 10.15 0.14 2.44
N PHE A 128 10.26 1.17 3.27
CA PHE A 128 9.93 2.56 2.90
C PHE A 128 10.98 3.15 1.95
N ALA A 129 10.53 3.91 0.94
CA ALA A 129 11.42 4.63 0.04
C ALA A 129 12.22 5.73 0.76
N ASN A 130 11.62 6.38 1.75
CA ASN A 130 12.25 7.39 2.60
C ASN A 130 13.20 6.71 3.61
N THR A 131 14.52 6.88 3.45
CA THR A 131 15.53 6.22 4.28
C THR A 131 15.60 6.77 5.70
N ASP A 132 15.29 8.05 5.87
CA ASP A 132 15.39 8.75 7.15
C ASP A 132 14.08 8.66 7.96
N LEU A 133 13.06 8.00 7.40
CA LEU A 133 11.80 7.77 8.09
C LEU A 133 12.01 6.78 9.24
N THR A 134 11.59 7.17 10.44
CA THR A 134 11.67 6.34 11.65
C THR A 134 10.28 6.00 12.20
N PRO A 135 10.16 4.96 13.05
CA PRO A 135 8.92 4.62 13.73
C PRO A 135 8.29 5.77 14.53
N GLU A 136 9.09 6.73 14.98
CA GLU A 136 8.63 7.91 15.70
C GLU A 136 8.15 9.00 14.74
N LEU A 137 8.90 9.26 13.67
CA LEU A 137 8.58 10.31 12.69
C LEU A 137 7.31 10.01 11.89
N ILE A 138 7.02 8.73 11.62
CA ILE A 138 5.81 8.34 10.87
C ILE A 138 4.53 8.87 11.54
N TRP A 139 4.46 8.96 12.86
CA TRP A 139 3.26 9.46 13.56
C TRP A 139 3.18 10.99 13.59
N ARG A 140 4.23 11.69 13.15
CA ARG A 140 4.31 13.15 13.11
C ARG A 140 4.04 13.73 11.72
N LEU A 141 4.10 12.89 10.67
CA LEU A 141 3.80 13.30 9.30
C LEU A 141 2.37 13.85 9.17
N ARG A 142 2.22 14.84 8.30
CA ARG A 142 0.95 15.51 8.02
C ARG A 142 0.65 15.51 6.53
N VAL A 143 -0.63 15.51 6.17
CA VAL A 143 -1.03 15.72 4.79
C VAL A 143 -0.76 17.19 4.41
N PRO A 144 -0.04 17.47 3.31
CA PRO A 144 0.28 18.83 2.91
C PRO A 144 -0.95 19.73 2.74
N ARG A 145 -0.77 21.04 2.96
CA ARG A 145 -1.79 22.04 2.62
C ARG A 145 -2.11 21.95 1.11
N GLY A 146 -3.40 22.04 0.76
CA GLY A 146 -3.85 21.89 -0.64
C GLY A 146 -3.88 20.45 -1.18
N SER A 147 -3.36 19.45 -0.47
CA SER A 147 -3.52 18.03 -0.82
C SER A 147 -4.60 17.35 0.02
N PRO A 148 -5.38 16.41 -0.58
CA PRO A 148 -6.32 15.57 0.17
C PRO A 148 -5.66 14.37 0.88
N PHE A 149 -4.45 13.96 0.48
CA PHE A 149 -3.78 12.77 1.02
C PHE A 149 -2.26 12.82 0.86
N LEU A 150 -1.55 11.95 1.58
CA LEU A 150 -0.11 11.75 1.45
C LEU A 150 0.20 10.24 1.42
N PRO A 151 0.58 9.65 0.28
CA PRO A 151 0.93 8.23 0.23
C PRO A 151 2.38 7.99 0.66
N LEU A 152 2.61 6.89 1.39
CA LEU A 152 3.95 6.36 1.68
C LEU A 152 4.35 5.37 0.60
N ARG A 153 5.55 5.55 0.02
CA ARG A 153 6.04 4.69 -1.07
C ARG A 153 6.92 3.57 -0.55
N TRP A 154 6.76 2.40 -1.16
CA TRP A 154 7.66 1.26 -0.97
C TRP A 154 8.86 1.34 -1.91
N LYS A 155 9.98 0.74 -1.50
CA LYS A 155 11.12 0.53 -2.40
C LYS A 155 10.76 -0.46 -3.52
N PRO A 156 11.24 -0.28 -4.76
CA PRO A 156 10.93 -1.19 -5.87
C PRO A 156 11.31 -2.65 -5.59
N GLU A 157 12.40 -2.88 -4.88
CA GLU A 157 12.94 -4.21 -4.58
C GLU A 157 12.07 -5.04 -3.62
N VAL A 158 11.23 -4.40 -2.79
CA VAL A 158 10.36 -5.12 -1.83
C VAL A 158 8.95 -5.38 -2.36
N LEU A 159 8.59 -4.84 -3.54
CA LEU A 159 7.22 -4.86 -4.04
C LEU A 159 6.62 -6.28 -4.16
N ASN A 160 7.45 -7.27 -4.51
CA ASN A 160 7.03 -8.66 -4.69
C ASN A 160 7.31 -9.54 -3.45
N VAL A 161 7.76 -8.94 -2.34
CA VAL A 161 7.97 -9.66 -1.08
C VAL A 161 6.60 -9.89 -0.43
N PRO A 162 6.23 -11.13 -0.09
CA PRO A 162 4.98 -11.39 0.63
C PRO A 162 4.97 -10.65 1.97
N PHE A 163 3.83 -10.10 2.33
CA PHE A 163 3.69 -9.35 3.58
C PHE A 163 3.69 -10.29 4.80
N LEU A 164 2.96 -11.42 4.72
CA LEU A 164 3.00 -12.50 5.70
C LEU A 164 3.90 -13.62 5.21
N ARG A 165 5.09 -13.74 5.81
CA ARG A 165 6.14 -14.68 5.36
C ARG A 165 6.24 -15.92 6.22
N ARG A 166 6.73 -16.99 5.62
CA ARG A 166 6.99 -18.26 6.32
C ARG A 166 8.04 -18.05 7.40
N LEU A 167 7.77 -18.63 8.57
CA LEU A 167 8.76 -18.75 9.62
C LEU A 167 9.46 -20.10 9.47
N GLU A 168 10.77 -20.08 9.29
CA GLU A 168 11.58 -21.29 9.14
C GLU A 168 12.47 -21.49 10.37
N ARG A 169 12.65 -22.75 10.76
CA ARG A 169 13.59 -23.09 11.83
C ARG A 169 14.99 -23.15 11.24
N THR A 170 15.88 -22.32 11.75
CA THR A 170 17.30 -22.28 11.39
C THR A 170 18.13 -22.87 12.54
N PRO A 171 19.40 -23.25 12.30
CA PRO A 171 20.31 -23.64 13.38
C PRO A 171 20.47 -22.57 14.47
N TYR A 172 20.20 -21.30 14.14
CA TYR A 172 20.32 -20.15 15.03
C TYR A 172 18.97 -19.69 15.62
N GLY A 173 17.90 -20.46 15.45
CA GLY A 173 16.57 -20.15 15.98
C GLY A 173 15.49 -20.16 14.89
N TYR A 174 14.77 -19.05 14.74
CA TYR A 174 13.74 -18.89 13.71
C TYR A 174 14.09 -17.73 12.79
N GLY A 175 14.11 -18.00 11.49
CA GLY A 175 14.28 -17.01 10.43
C GLY A 175 12.97 -16.76 9.68
N LEU A 176 12.83 -15.60 9.05
CA LEU A 176 11.78 -15.37 8.07
C LEU A 176 12.31 -15.66 6.68
N ASP A 177 11.54 -16.41 5.91
CA ASP A 177 11.84 -16.60 4.51
C ASP A 177 11.77 -15.25 3.75
N GLY A 178 12.63 -15.08 2.74
CA GLY A 178 12.71 -13.85 1.94
C GLY A 178 11.61 -13.73 0.89
N SER A 179 11.04 -14.83 0.42
CA SER A 179 10.13 -14.87 -0.74
C SER A 179 8.91 -15.79 -0.56
N LEU A 180 8.93 -16.72 0.39
CA LEU A 180 7.86 -17.67 0.61
C LEU A 180 6.78 -17.11 1.54
N PRO A 181 5.50 -17.17 1.13
CA PRO A 181 4.39 -16.76 1.98
C PRO A 181 4.22 -17.73 3.16
N MET A 182 3.60 -17.24 4.22
CA MET A 182 3.14 -18.05 5.35
C MET A 182 2.28 -19.22 4.84
N THR A 183 2.41 -20.40 5.44
CA THR A 183 1.59 -21.55 5.05
C THR A 183 0.23 -21.50 5.74
N TYR A 184 -0.77 -22.15 5.13
CA TYR A 184 -2.10 -22.27 5.72
C TYR A 184 -2.08 -22.97 7.08
N ASP A 185 -1.28 -24.02 7.24
CA ASP A 185 -1.21 -24.75 8.51
C ASP A 185 -0.63 -23.89 9.61
N LEU A 186 0.41 -23.09 9.31
CA LEU A 186 1.01 -22.18 10.26
C LEU A 186 0.03 -21.08 10.67
N SER A 187 -0.71 -20.50 9.72
CA SER A 187 -1.73 -19.49 10.02
C SER A 187 -2.90 -20.06 10.81
N ARG A 188 -3.35 -21.27 10.49
CA ARG A 188 -4.42 -21.97 11.19
C ARG A 188 -4.02 -22.29 12.62
N GLN A 189 -2.80 -22.77 12.83
CA GLN A 189 -2.28 -23.03 14.17
C GLN A 189 -2.15 -21.74 14.97
N ALA A 190 -1.58 -20.68 14.38
CA ALA A 190 -1.46 -19.38 15.03
C ALA A 190 -2.84 -18.83 15.43
N LEU A 191 -3.84 -18.92 14.53
CA LEU A 191 -5.19 -18.46 14.81
C LEU A 191 -5.84 -19.26 15.95
N LYS A 192 -5.66 -20.58 15.98
CA LYS A 192 -6.14 -21.46 17.04
C LYS A 192 -5.55 -21.06 18.40
N GLU A 193 -4.24 -20.87 18.47
CA GLU A 193 -3.54 -20.47 19.69
C GLU A 193 -3.97 -19.08 20.16
N LEU A 194 -4.07 -18.12 19.24
CA LEU A 194 -4.57 -16.77 19.54
C LEU A 194 -6.02 -16.78 20.03
N GLY A 195 -6.88 -17.64 19.48
CA GLY A 195 -8.25 -17.82 19.95
C GLY A 195 -8.32 -18.33 21.39
N ARG A 196 -7.53 -19.35 21.73
CA ARG A 196 -7.42 -19.87 23.10
C ARG A 196 -6.91 -18.81 24.07
N ASP A 197 -5.94 -18.02 23.64
CA ASP A 197 -5.37 -16.93 24.43
C ASP A 197 -6.36 -15.77 24.63
N ALA A 198 -7.16 -15.49 23.60
CA ALA A 198 -8.27 -14.56 23.67
C ALA A 198 -9.43 -15.07 24.56
N ARG A 199 -9.40 -16.35 24.98
CA ARG A 199 -10.41 -17.04 25.81
C ARG A 199 -11.72 -17.32 25.07
N PHE A 200 -11.65 -17.60 23.77
CA PHE A 200 -12.80 -18.19 23.09
C PHE A 200 -13.07 -19.59 23.65
N GLU A 201 -14.35 -19.92 23.80
CA GLU A 201 -14.81 -21.25 24.23
C GLU A 201 -14.35 -22.33 23.26
N ASP A 202 -14.48 -22.07 21.97
CA ASP A 202 -14.08 -22.96 20.89
C ASP A 202 -12.78 -22.52 20.20
N ASP A 203 -12.10 -23.50 19.60
CA ASP A 203 -10.95 -23.27 18.74
C ASP A 203 -11.34 -22.41 17.52
N THR A 204 -10.76 -21.21 17.42
CA THR A 204 -11.04 -20.30 16.30
C THR A 204 -10.33 -20.74 15.03
N GLY A 205 -11.07 -20.78 13.91
CA GLY A 205 -10.53 -21.07 12.58
C GLY A 205 -10.87 -20.00 11.54
N HIS A 206 -10.17 -20.01 10.41
CA HIS A 206 -10.38 -19.06 9.31
C HIS A 206 -11.85 -19.05 8.82
N TYR A 207 -12.48 -20.23 8.80
CA TYR A 207 -13.89 -20.39 8.39
C TYR A 207 -14.87 -19.64 9.30
N ASN A 208 -14.58 -19.55 10.61
CA ASN A 208 -15.47 -18.93 11.60
C ASN A 208 -15.62 -17.43 11.28
N PHE A 209 -14.50 -16.72 11.07
CA PHE A 209 -14.48 -15.30 10.71
C PHE A 209 -15.08 -15.04 9.32
N ARG A 210 -14.85 -15.94 8.36
CA ARG A 210 -15.48 -15.85 7.05
C ARG A 210 -17.00 -15.95 7.13
N ARG A 211 -17.52 -16.91 7.90
CA ARG A 211 -18.97 -17.09 8.10
C ARG A 211 -19.59 -15.91 8.84
N TRP A 212 -18.93 -15.43 9.88
CA TRP A 212 -19.31 -14.22 10.61
C TRP A 212 -19.47 -13.03 9.67
N THR A 213 -18.42 -12.74 8.90
CA THR A 213 -18.41 -11.63 7.93
C THR A 213 -19.49 -11.79 6.87
N ALA A 214 -19.69 -13.00 6.35
CA ALA A 214 -20.75 -13.26 5.38
C ALA A 214 -22.15 -12.94 5.92
N ASN A 215 -22.43 -13.30 7.18
CA ASN A 215 -23.70 -13.03 7.83
C ASN A 215 -23.91 -11.53 8.06
N GLU A 216 -22.88 -10.82 8.52
CA GLU A 216 -22.98 -9.38 8.78
C GLU A 216 -23.10 -8.56 7.50
N VAL A 217 -22.31 -8.90 6.47
CA VAL A 217 -22.43 -8.28 5.15
C VAL A 217 -23.80 -8.57 4.53
N ASN A 218 -24.36 -9.77 4.72
CA ASN A 218 -25.71 -10.08 4.23
C ASN A 218 -26.82 -9.23 4.85
N LYS A 219 -26.64 -8.76 6.09
CA LYS A 219 -27.60 -7.88 6.76
C LYS A 219 -27.46 -6.42 6.31
N ASN A 220 -26.23 -5.98 6.08
CA ASN A 220 -25.91 -4.55 6.00
C ASN A 220 -25.58 -4.06 4.57
N PHE A 221 -25.27 -4.95 3.63
CA PHE A 221 -24.75 -4.61 2.30
C PHE A 221 -25.74 -5.08 1.22
N ILE A 222 -25.74 -4.42 0.06
CA ILE A 222 -26.56 -4.88 -1.06
C ILE A 222 -25.98 -6.16 -1.68
N SER A 223 -26.82 -6.94 -2.36
CA SER A 223 -26.43 -8.27 -2.89
C SER A 223 -25.15 -8.24 -3.73
N GLN A 224 -24.95 -7.20 -4.54
CA GLN A 224 -23.77 -7.00 -5.38
C GLN A 224 -22.49 -6.75 -4.57
N GLU A 225 -22.55 -5.91 -3.54
CA GLU A 225 -21.43 -5.65 -2.62
C GLU A 225 -21.09 -6.92 -1.83
N ARG A 226 -22.13 -7.63 -1.34
CA ARG A 226 -21.99 -8.92 -0.65
C ARG A 226 -21.30 -9.94 -1.54
N GLN A 227 -21.74 -10.10 -2.78
CA GLN A 227 -21.11 -11.02 -3.74
C GLN A 227 -19.63 -10.68 -3.95
N ARG A 228 -19.29 -9.40 -4.10
CA ARG A 228 -17.90 -8.94 -4.25
C ARG A 228 -17.04 -9.25 -3.02
N VAL A 229 -17.50 -8.90 -1.81
CA VAL A 229 -16.82 -9.26 -0.55
C VAL A 229 -16.66 -10.77 -0.40
N LEU A 230 -17.66 -11.53 -0.87
CA LEU A 230 -17.64 -12.99 -0.81
C LEU A 230 -16.87 -13.68 -1.93
N GLY A 231 -16.34 -12.94 -2.90
CA GLY A 231 -15.66 -13.50 -4.08
C GLY A 231 -16.60 -14.28 -5.02
N GLN A 232 -17.90 -14.04 -4.92
CA GLN A 232 -18.94 -14.67 -5.75
C GLN A 232 -19.15 -13.86 -7.03
N SER A 233 -19.47 -14.55 -8.13
CA SER A 233 -19.87 -13.91 -9.39
C SER A 233 -21.30 -13.39 -9.30
N GLY A 234 -21.52 -12.18 -9.83
CA GLY A 234 -22.81 -11.51 -9.95
C GLY A 234 -23.29 -11.38 -11.39
N ASP A 235 -23.99 -10.29 -11.69
CA ASP A 235 -24.35 -9.90 -13.06
C ASP A 235 -23.08 -9.55 -13.84
N ALA A 236 -22.72 -10.41 -14.78
CA ALA A 236 -21.46 -10.32 -15.52
C ALA A 236 -21.27 -8.97 -16.24
N VAL A 237 -22.33 -8.30 -16.70
CA VAL A 237 -22.16 -7.03 -17.44
C VAL A 237 -21.89 -5.88 -16.48
N PHE A 238 -22.69 -5.76 -15.41
CA PHE A 238 -22.49 -4.67 -14.44
C PHE A 238 -21.20 -4.87 -13.64
N GLU A 239 -20.93 -6.11 -13.21
CA GLU A 239 -19.73 -6.47 -12.46
C GLU A 239 -18.43 -6.19 -13.23
N ASN A 240 -18.40 -6.50 -14.54
CA ASN A 240 -17.18 -6.38 -15.34
C ASN A 240 -16.90 -4.94 -15.79
N HIS A 241 -17.93 -4.09 -15.95
CA HIS A 241 -17.77 -2.77 -16.56
C HIS A 241 -17.97 -1.59 -15.60
N TYR A 242 -18.79 -1.75 -14.56
CA TYR A 242 -19.23 -0.63 -13.72
C TYR A 242 -18.95 -0.82 -12.24
N GLN A 243 -18.90 -2.06 -11.75
CA GLN A 243 -18.65 -2.30 -10.34
C GLN A 243 -17.19 -1.97 -9.97
N SER A 244 -17.04 -1.03 -9.04
CA SER A 244 -15.72 -0.67 -8.49
C SER A 244 -15.04 -1.88 -7.86
N GLN A 245 -13.73 -2.00 -8.06
CA GLN A 245 -12.88 -2.94 -7.31
C GLN A 245 -12.78 -2.57 -5.82
N PHE A 246 -13.04 -1.31 -5.46
CA PHE A 246 -12.98 -0.82 -4.08
C PHE A 246 -14.31 -1.03 -3.35
N ILE A 247 -14.26 -1.76 -2.24
CA ILE A 247 -15.40 -1.92 -1.34
C ILE A 247 -15.55 -0.65 -0.51
N ALA A 248 -16.52 0.18 -0.87
CA ALA A 248 -16.82 1.45 -0.20
C ALA A 248 -17.59 1.27 1.12
N ARG A 249 -17.19 0.29 1.93
CA ARG A 249 -17.78 -0.03 3.23
C ARG A 249 -16.68 -0.34 4.24
N ASP A 250 -16.88 0.07 5.48
CA ASP A 250 -15.95 -0.22 6.57
C ASP A 250 -16.07 -1.68 7.03
N LEU A 251 -15.29 -2.57 6.40
CA LEU A 251 -15.26 -3.98 6.81
C LEU A 251 -14.50 -4.15 8.13
N GLN A 252 -13.60 -3.22 8.50
CA GLN A 252 -12.88 -3.27 9.76
C GLN A 252 -13.83 -3.09 10.94
N HIS A 253 -14.79 -2.17 10.83
CA HIS A 253 -15.91 -2.01 11.77
C HIS A 253 -16.67 -3.32 11.98
N VAL A 254 -17.07 -4.00 10.90
CA VAL A 254 -17.88 -5.22 10.95
C VAL A 254 -17.12 -6.39 11.59
N VAL A 255 -15.85 -6.57 11.25
CA VAL A 255 -15.05 -7.72 11.70
C VAL A 255 -14.53 -7.54 13.11
N LEU A 256 -14.09 -6.34 13.47
CA LEU A 256 -13.46 -6.06 14.77
C LEU A 256 -14.42 -5.45 15.79
N LEU A 257 -15.67 -5.16 15.41
CA LEU A 257 -16.69 -4.52 16.27
C LEU A 257 -16.21 -3.18 16.86
N ARG A 258 -15.56 -2.37 16.02
CA ARG A 258 -14.97 -1.05 16.35
C ARG A 258 -15.83 0.07 15.77
N PRO A 259 -15.76 1.33 16.21
CA PRO A 259 -16.53 2.41 15.60
C PRO A 259 -16.28 2.55 14.08
N SER A 260 -17.35 2.76 13.30
CA SER A 260 -17.25 2.92 11.84
C SER A 260 -16.56 4.23 11.45
N GLN A 261 -15.79 4.18 10.37
CA GLN A 261 -15.12 5.31 9.73
C GLN A 261 -15.62 5.54 8.30
N ASP A 262 -16.94 5.44 8.07
CA ASP A 262 -17.56 5.55 6.74
C ASP A 262 -17.19 6.82 5.96
N GLY A 263 -17.00 7.95 6.67
CA GLY A 263 -16.53 9.20 6.06
C GLY A 263 -15.15 9.05 5.41
N LEU A 264 -14.20 8.43 6.13
CA LEU A 264 -12.86 8.13 5.63
C LEU A 264 -12.90 7.11 4.49
N VAL A 265 -13.70 6.05 4.62
CA VAL A 265 -13.85 5.02 3.57
C VAL A 265 -14.39 5.63 2.28
N ARG A 266 -15.44 6.47 2.38
CA ARG A 266 -16.04 7.15 1.23
C ARG A 266 -15.03 8.07 0.54
N PHE A 267 -14.25 8.81 1.33
CA PHE A 267 -13.20 9.67 0.80
C PHE A 267 -12.06 8.86 0.17
N ALA A 268 -11.67 7.75 0.79
CA ALA A 268 -10.66 6.83 0.27
C ALA A 268 -11.02 6.27 -1.12
N GLY A 269 -12.29 5.96 -1.32
CA GLY A 269 -12.85 5.49 -2.59
C GLY A 269 -13.15 6.59 -3.62
N SER A 270 -13.05 7.87 -3.25
CA SER A 270 -13.37 8.99 -4.12
C SER A 270 -12.33 9.20 -5.23
N MET A 271 -12.78 9.56 -6.43
CA MET A 271 -11.89 10.01 -7.51
C MET A 271 -11.08 11.25 -7.11
N LEU A 272 -11.63 12.11 -6.24
CA LEU A 272 -10.96 13.33 -5.78
C LEU A 272 -9.76 13.05 -4.89
N ARG A 273 -9.65 11.84 -4.30
CA ARG A 273 -8.48 11.46 -3.50
C ARG A 273 -7.20 11.62 -4.29
N LYS A 274 -7.15 11.15 -5.54
CA LYS A 274 -5.93 11.14 -6.35
C LYS A 274 -5.68 12.45 -7.11
N ARG A 275 -6.41 13.51 -6.76
CA ARG A 275 -6.22 14.83 -7.38
C ARG A 275 -5.10 15.57 -6.66
N ASP A 276 -4.10 15.96 -7.42
CA ASP A 276 -3.04 16.89 -7.00
C ASP A 276 -3.03 18.06 -7.97
N LEU A 277 -3.20 19.27 -7.45
CA LEU A 277 -3.20 20.51 -8.24
C LEU A 277 -1.79 20.93 -8.67
N SER A 278 -0.76 20.46 -7.99
CA SER A 278 0.65 20.72 -8.33
C SER A 278 1.18 19.77 -9.40
N ALA A 279 0.42 18.74 -9.78
CA ALA A 279 0.85 17.79 -10.81
C ALA A 279 0.99 18.48 -12.19
N PRO A 280 2.05 18.19 -12.95
CA PRO A 280 2.29 18.84 -14.24
C PRO A 280 1.12 18.57 -15.21
N SER A 281 0.55 19.65 -15.75
CA SER A 281 -0.46 19.62 -16.80
C SER A 281 0.17 19.60 -18.19
N ASP A 282 1.28 20.32 -18.38
CA ASP A 282 1.88 20.57 -19.68
C ASP A 282 3.36 20.19 -19.73
N LEU A 283 3.87 20.06 -20.95
CA LEU A 283 5.29 19.79 -21.18
C LEU A 283 6.11 21.04 -20.86
N THR A 284 7.15 20.86 -20.04
CA THR A 284 8.15 21.90 -19.78
C THR A 284 8.95 22.22 -21.04
N GLU A 285 9.61 23.38 -21.08
CA GLU A 285 10.52 23.72 -22.18
C GLU A 285 11.68 22.74 -22.33
N ALA A 286 12.13 22.12 -21.23
CA ALA A 286 13.12 21.04 -21.29
C ALA A 286 12.57 19.82 -22.04
N HIS A 287 11.34 19.39 -21.75
CA HIS A 287 10.69 18.29 -22.46
C HIS A 287 10.50 18.60 -23.96
N LYS A 288 10.05 19.82 -24.28
CA LYS A 288 9.89 20.25 -25.68
C LYS A 288 11.23 20.18 -26.43
N ARG A 289 12.31 20.68 -25.81
CA ARG A 289 13.67 20.61 -26.38
C ARG A 289 14.12 19.16 -26.62
N ALA A 290 13.89 18.27 -25.65
CA ALA A 290 14.22 16.85 -25.79
C ALA A 290 13.47 16.20 -26.98
N ILE A 291 12.18 16.50 -27.14
CA ILE A 291 11.39 16.02 -28.29
C ILE A 291 11.95 16.58 -29.60
N PHE A 292 12.35 17.85 -29.65
CA PHE A 292 12.96 18.43 -30.86
C PHE A 292 14.29 17.79 -31.24
N GLN A 293 15.03 17.28 -30.26
CA GLN A 293 16.32 16.59 -30.43
C GLN A 293 16.18 15.08 -30.68
N ASN A 294 14.96 14.54 -30.68
CA ASN A 294 14.74 13.12 -30.95
C ASN A 294 15.34 12.73 -32.32
N PRO A 295 16.19 11.68 -32.40
CA PRO A 295 16.89 11.31 -33.63
C PRO A 295 15.95 11.05 -34.81
N GLY A 296 14.82 10.37 -34.60
CA GLY A 296 13.83 10.10 -35.65
C GLY A 296 13.16 11.38 -36.15
N ILE A 297 12.87 12.34 -35.25
CA ILE A 297 12.33 13.66 -35.63
C ILE A 297 13.36 14.45 -36.43
N LEU A 298 14.65 14.41 -36.05
CA LEU A 298 15.73 15.06 -36.79
C LEU A 298 15.91 14.47 -38.19
N GLN A 299 15.87 13.15 -38.31
CA GLN A 299 15.97 12.44 -39.58
C GLN A 299 14.82 12.79 -40.52
N LEU A 300 13.57 12.71 -40.05
CA LEU A 300 12.39 13.07 -40.85
C LEU A 300 12.39 14.56 -41.25
N ARG A 301 12.94 15.46 -40.41
CA ARG A 301 13.14 16.88 -40.78
C ARG A 301 14.17 17.03 -41.89
N ARG A 302 15.24 16.23 -41.87
CA ARG A 302 16.27 16.22 -42.91
C ARG A 302 15.68 15.71 -44.23
N GLU A 303 15.05 14.54 -44.22
CA GLU A 303 14.42 13.94 -45.41
C GLU A 303 13.35 14.86 -46.01
N LYS A 304 12.51 15.48 -45.17
CA LYS A 304 11.54 16.48 -45.64
C LYS A 304 12.23 17.65 -46.36
N ARG A 305 13.38 18.12 -45.85
CA ARG A 305 14.12 19.24 -46.44
C ARG A 305 14.74 18.85 -47.78
N GLU A 306 15.30 17.64 -47.85
CA GLU A 306 15.89 17.07 -49.07
C GLU A 306 14.82 16.90 -50.15
N LEU A 307 13.66 16.31 -49.83
CA LEU A 307 12.52 16.20 -50.75
C LEU A 307 11.99 17.57 -51.22
N MET A 308 11.94 18.56 -50.32
CA MET A 308 11.57 19.93 -50.72
C MET A 308 12.59 20.58 -51.66
N ALA A 309 13.88 20.31 -51.48
CA ALA A 309 14.93 20.81 -52.37
C ALA A 309 14.86 20.13 -53.75
N GLU A 310 14.68 18.80 -53.77
CA GLU A 310 14.52 18.02 -54.98
C GLU A 310 13.31 18.48 -55.80
N MET A 311 12.14 18.60 -55.17
CA MET A 311 10.92 19.10 -55.83
C MET A 311 11.10 20.51 -56.44
N ARG A 312 11.84 21.40 -55.76
CA ARG A 312 12.17 22.73 -56.30
C ARG A 312 13.13 22.65 -57.48
N SER A 313 14.09 21.73 -57.45
CA SER A 313 15.04 21.52 -58.54
C SER A 313 14.36 21.01 -59.81
N VAL A 314 13.39 20.09 -59.69
CA VAL A 314 12.77 19.43 -60.85
C VAL A 314 11.53 20.15 -61.38
N ALA A 315 10.77 20.85 -60.53
CA ALA A 315 9.49 21.49 -60.91
C ALA A 315 9.44 23.00 -60.63
N GLY A 316 10.53 23.60 -60.13
CA GLY A 316 10.63 25.00 -59.71
C GLY A 316 9.92 25.29 -58.38
N THR A 317 8.67 24.83 -58.24
CA THR A 317 7.86 24.98 -57.02
C THR A 317 7.33 23.64 -56.52
N ILE A 318 7.10 23.54 -55.21
CA ILE A 318 6.50 22.35 -54.57
C ILE A 318 5.09 22.08 -55.11
N LYS A 319 4.35 23.13 -55.49
CA LYS A 319 2.98 23.01 -56.01
C LYS A 319 2.98 22.35 -57.39
N ASN A 320 3.89 22.75 -58.28
CA ASN A 320 4.03 22.13 -59.61
C ASN A 320 4.46 20.66 -59.50
N ALA A 321 5.32 20.32 -58.54
CA ALA A 321 5.75 18.94 -58.31
C ALA A 321 4.59 17.97 -58.01
N ARG A 322 3.43 18.47 -57.55
CA ARG A 322 2.23 17.64 -57.34
C ARG A 322 1.75 17.00 -58.64
N ASP A 323 1.77 17.76 -59.73
CA ASP A 323 1.21 17.33 -61.02
C ASP A 323 2.30 16.72 -61.90
N THR A 324 3.52 17.27 -61.86
CA THR A 324 4.64 16.82 -62.71
C THR A 324 5.40 15.62 -62.12
N PHE A 325 5.48 15.51 -60.78
CA PHE A 325 6.21 14.45 -60.08
C PHE A 325 5.41 13.90 -58.87
N PRO A 326 4.26 13.25 -59.12
CA PRO A 326 3.33 12.85 -58.07
C PRO A 326 3.94 11.91 -57.02
N HIS A 327 4.88 11.05 -57.42
CA HIS A 327 5.57 10.14 -56.50
C HIS A 327 6.45 10.87 -55.47
N LEU A 328 7.19 11.91 -55.87
CA LEU A 328 7.99 12.75 -54.97
C LEU A 328 7.10 13.55 -54.02
N PHE A 329 6.01 14.12 -54.55
CA PHE A 329 5.04 14.86 -53.74
C PHE A 329 4.35 13.95 -52.70
N GLN A 330 3.98 12.73 -53.10
CA GLN A 330 3.40 11.73 -52.20
C GLN A 330 4.38 11.34 -51.10
N ARG A 331 5.65 11.10 -51.42
CA ARG A 331 6.69 10.82 -50.42
C ARG A 331 6.88 11.98 -49.44
N HIS A 332 6.90 13.23 -49.92
CA HIS A 332 6.95 14.42 -49.06
C HIS A 332 5.75 14.49 -48.11
N GLU A 333 4.53 14.24 -48.59
CA GLU A 333 3.34 14.23 -47.73
C GLU A 333 3.36 13.08 -46.72
N THR A 334 3.86 11.90 -47.09
CA THR A 334 4.08 10.78 -46.15
C THR A 334 5.06 11.18 -45.04
N VAL A 335 6.25 11.68 -45.39
CA VAL A 335 7.27 12.13 -44.41
C VAL A 335 6.71 13.23 -43.51
N LYS A 336 5.93 14.16 -44.05
CA LYS A 336 5.27 15.22 -43.28
C LYS A 336 4.23 14.66 -42.30
N LYS A 337 3.44 13.67 -42.71
CA LYS A 337 2.48 12.97 -41.83
C LYS A 337 3.21 12.20 -40.74
N ASP A 338 4.27 11.46 -41.09
CA ASP A 338 5.07 10.67 -40.16
C ASP A 338 5.77 11.57 -39.13
N LEU A 339 6.32 12.70 -39.56
CA LEU A 339 6.88 13.72 -38.67
C LEU A 339 5.84 14.25 -37.67
N GLY A 340 4.63 14.54 -38.16
CA GLY A 340 3.52 14.98 -37.32
C GLY A 340 3.09 13.92 -36.30
N LYS A 341 2.99 12.66 -36.75
CA LYS A 341 2.65 11.51 -35.92
C LYS A 341 3.72 11.28 -34.84
N LEU A 342 4.99 11.21 -35.22
CA LEU A 342 6.09 10.97 -34.28
C LEU A 342 6.17 12.06 -33.22
N ARG A 343 6.03 13.34 -33.60
CA ARG A 343 5.97 14.45 -32.63
C ARG A 343 4.83 14.30 -31.63
N LYS A 344 3.64 13.94 -32.12
CA LYS A 344 2.46 13.73 -31.26
C LYS A 344 2.68 12.56 -30.31
N THR A 345 3.18 11.43 -30.81
CA THR A 345 3.48 10.25 -29.99
C THR A 345 4.54 10.57 -28.94
N SER A 346 5.68 11.16 -29.31
CA SER A 346 6.72 11.53 -28.35
C SER A 346 6.23 12.54 -27.32
N ALA A 347 5.35 13.48 -27.70
CA ALA A 347 4.75 14.42 -26.75
C ALA A 347 3.82 13.72 -25.74
N ILE A 348 3.01 12.77 -26.19
CA ILE A 348 2.12 11.97 -25.32
C ILE A 348 2.96 11.12 -24.37
N GLU A 349 3.93 10.36 -24.88
CA GLU A 349 4.80 9.49 -24.08
C GLU A 349 5.61 10.29 -23.04
N THR A 350 6.17 11.44 -23.43
CA THR A 350 6.91 12.31 -22.51
C THR A 350 5.99 12.86 -21.43
N ARG A 351 4.77 13.27 -21.78
CA ARG A 351 3.77 13.76 -20.83
C ARG A 351 3.34 12.67 -19.85
N GLU A 352 3.09 11.46 -20.34
CA GLU A 352 2.73 10.33 -19.50
C GLU A 352 3.87 9.93 -18.56
N THR A 353 5.10 9.89 -19.06
CA THR A 353 6.29 9.56 -18.26
C THR A 353 6.54 10.60 -17.18
N ALA A 354 6.58 11.89 -17.54
CA ALA A 354 6.76 12.97 -16.57
C ALA A 354 5.66 12.98 -15.51
N ARG A 355 4.42 12.68 -15.88
CA ARG A 355 3.30 12.59 -14.94
C ARG A 355 3.43 11.37 -14.02
N LYS A 356 3.82 10.20 -14.55
CA LYS A 356 4.10 8.99 -13.74
C LYS A 356 5.23 9.25 -12.74
N ASP A 357 6.33 9.84 -13.20
CA ASP A 357 7.48 10.17 -12.37
C ASP A 357 7.11 11.16 -11.25
N TYR A 358 6.33 12.19 -11.57
CA TYR A 358 5.81 13.12 -10.57
C TYR A 358 5.02 12.39 -9.46
N PHE A 359 4.02 11.59 -9.81
CA PHE A 359 3.19 10.93 -8.79
C PHE A 359 3.94 9.85 -8.00
N ASN A 360 5.01 9.28 -8.57
CA ASN A 360 5.86 8.33 -7.85
C ASN A 360 6.79 9.06 -6.86
N ASN A 361 7.40 10.18 -7.26
CA ASN A 361 8.47 10.83 -6.52
C ASN A 361 7.98 11.96 -5.60
N ALA A 362 6.96 12.73 -5.99
CA ALA A 362 6.49 13.88 -5.20
C ALA A 362 6.12 13.52 -3.75
N PRO A 363 5.45 12.38 -3.46
CA PRO A 363 5.19 11.98 -2.08
C PRO A 363 6.46 11.65 -1.29
N VAL A 364 7.46 11.04 -1.93
CA VAL A 364 8.75 10.72 -1.29
C VAL A 364 9.45 12.01 -0.90
N LEU A 365 9.56 12.95 -1.85
CA LEU A 365 10.18 14.25 -1.63
C LEU A 365 9.47 15.05 -0.53
N GLU A 366 8.14 15.00 -0.47
CA GLU A 366 7.37 15.70 0.57
C GLU A 366 7.59 15.09 1.96
N VAL A 367 7.66 13.76 2.08
CA VAL A 367 7.99 13.11 3.34
C VAL A 367 9.41 13.47 3.79
N ASP A 368 10.39 13.43 2.89
CA ASP A 368 11.77 13.84 3.20
C ASP A 368 11.84 15.31 3.62
N ARG A 369 11.07 16.19 2.99
CA ARG A 369 10.97 17.60 3.36
C ARG A 369 10.45 17.76 4.79
N GLN A 370 9.36 17.07 5.15
CA GLN A 370 8.81 17.13 6.52
C GLN A 370 9.79 16.56 7.56
N ILE A 371 10.46 15.45 7.24
CA ILE A 371 11.48 14.87 8.13
C ILE A 371 12.60 15.86 8.39
N LYS A 372 13.14 16.50 7.34
CA LYS A 372 14.19 17.52 7.47
C LYS A 372 13.74 18.68 8.36
N GLN A 373 12.52 19.20 8.15
CA GLN A 373 11.97 20.26 9.00
C GLN A 373 11.87 19.85 10.48
N MET A 374 11.45 18.61 10.76
CA MET A 374 11.37 18.10 12.13
C MET A 374 12.73 17.89 12.79
N LEU A 375 13.76 17.52 12.02
CA LEU A 375 15.10 17.27 12.54
C LEU A 375 15.93 18.55 12.70
N LEU A 376 15.76 19.52 11.81
CA LEU A 376 16.54 20.76 11.78
C LEU A 376 15.86 21.91 12.53
N GLY A 377 14.59 21.79 12.90
CA GLY A 377 13.83 22.88 13.54
C GLY A 377 13.60 24.09 12.61
N GLU A 378 13.82 23.92 11.31
CA GLU A 378 13.65 24.97 10.31
C GLU A 378 12.16 25.07 9.92
N SER A 379 11.52 26.17 10.35
CA SER A 379 10.26 26.62 9.76
C SER A 379 10.57 27.38 8.47
N ASP A 380 10.32 26.77 7.31
CA ASP A 380 10.38 27.50 6.05
C ASP A 380 9.28 28.56 6.02
N VAL A 381 9.67 29.82 6.21
CA VAL A 381 8.94 31.00 5.77
C VAL A 381 9.07 31.05 4.24
N GLU A 382 8.26 30.27 3.55
CA GLU A 382 7.83 30.64 2.20
C GLU A 382 6.32 30.90 2.24
N GLU A 383 5.99 32.13 2.64
CA GLU A 383 4.70 32.75 2.39
C GLU A 383 4.35 32.62 0.90
N ARG A 384 3.29 31.87 0.62
CA ARG A 384 2.39 32.23 -0.48
C ARG A 384 1.15 32.83 0.16
N ASP A 385 1.15 34.15 0.19
CA ASP A 385 0.04 34.98 0.63
C ASP A 385 -1.26 34.58 -0.06
N ALA A 386 -2.25 34.24 0.76
CA ALA A 386 -3.66 34.53 0.51
C ALA A 386 -4.42 34.44 1.84
N ASP A 387 -4.58 35.60 2.47
CA ASP A 387 -5.55 35.98 3.49
C ASP A 387 -6.45 34.90 4.10
N SER A 388 -6.25 34.65 5.39
CA SER A 388 -7.33 34.43 6.35
C SER A 388 -6.73 34.43 7.75
N SER A 389 -6.81 35.59 8.39
CA SER A 389 -6.51 35.87 9.78
C SER A 389 -7.12 34.86 10.76
N ALA A 390 -6.25 34.11 11.43
CA ALA A 390 -6.38 33.65 12.82
C ALA A 390 -5.05 32.97 13.16
N GLU A 391 -3.99 33.78 13.31
CA GLU A 391 -2.86 33.38 14.15
C GLU A 391 -3.38 33.37 15.58
N GLU A 392 -3.92 32.22 15.95
CA GLU A 392 -4.16 31.86 17.32
C GLU A 392 -2.99 30.93 17.66
N ASP A 393 -2.00 31.55 18.28
CA ASP A 393 -0.83 30.96 18.93
C ASP A 393 -1.32 29.98 20.00
N TRP A 394 -1.72 28.78 19.57
CA TRP A 394 -2.10 27.69 20.43
C TRP A 394 -0.99 26.65 20.43
N GLU A 395 -0.23 26.64 21.53
CA GLU A 395 0.36 25.39 22.01
C GLU A 395 -0.76 24.34 22.04
N LEU A 396 -0.63 23.36 21.14
CA LEU A 396 -1.68 22.37 20.91
C LEU A 396 -1.95 21.59 22.21
N PRO A 397 -3.22 21.40 22.62
CA PRO A 397 -3.55 20.33 23.55
C PRO A 397 -3.26 19.00 22.86
N ILE A 398 -2.14 18.40 23.24
CA ILE A 398 -1.64 17.10 22.79
C ILE A 398 -2.60 16.01 23.32
N PRO A 399 -3.24 15.19 22.47
CA PRO A 399 -3.97 14.03 22.95
C PRO A 399 -3.03 12.90 23.36
N ASP A 400 -3.32 12.26 24.49
CA ASP A 400 -2.70 11.06 25.07
C ASP A 400 -2.75 9.83 24.12
N SER A 401 -2.07 9.88 22.98
CA SER A 401 -1.68 8.62 22.32
C SER A 401 -0.52 8.06 23.13
N HIS A 402 -0.66 6.83 23.63
CA HIS A 402 0.30 6.12 24.51
C HIS A 402 1.76 6.06 23.99
N LEU A 403 2.03 6.53 22.76
CA LEU A 403 3.35 6.56 22.13
C LEU A 403 3.90 7.99 21.90
N LEU A 404 3.13 9.06 22.18
CA LEU A 404 3.58 10.43 21.90
C LEU A 404 4.59 10.97 22.91
N HIS A 405 4.66 10.39 24.11
CA HIS A 405 5.65 10.77 25.13
C HIS A 405 7.03 10.10 24.93
N ALA A 406 7.24 9.45 23.78
CA ALA A 406 8.51 8.84 23.39
C ALA A 406 9.59 9.86 22.98
N HIS A 407 9.59 11.07 23.56
CA HIS A 407 10.67 12.04 23.36
C HIS A 407 11.90 11.77 24.24
N ASP A 408 11.84 10.78 25.16
CA ASP A 408 12.96 10.42 26.06
C ASP A 408 12.98 8.92 26.43
N GLY A 409 12.59 8.05 25.49
CA GLY A 409 12.30 6.64 25.76
C GLY A 409 10.82 6.36 26.00
N ILE A 410 10.42 5.10 25.86
CA ILE A 410 9.02 4.63 25.85
C ILE A 410 8.61 4.37 27.30
N SER A 411 7.50 4.91 27.81
CA SER A 411 7.04 4.65 29.18
C SER A 411 5.66 4.00 29.22
N CYS A 412 5.42 3.13 30.21
CA CYS A 412 4.09 2.59 30.45
C CYS A 412 3.26 3.59 31.27
N ASN A 413 2.15 4.06 30.72
CA ASN A 413 1.30 5.08 31.34
C ASN A 413 0.08 4.52 32.10
N TRP A 414 0.00 3.19 32.28
CA TRP A 414 -0.94 2.59 33.23
C TRP A 414 -0.66 3.12 34.63
N GLU A 415 -1.72 3.36 35.40
CA GLU A 415 -1.62 3.98 36.72
C GLU A 415 -0.70 3.19 37.68
N ALA A 416 -0.68 1.87 37.56
CA ALA A 416 0.19 0.96 38.30
C ALA A 416 1.69 1.05 37.93
N CYS A 417 2.04 1.75 36.85
CA CYS A 417 3.39 1.74 36.25
C CYS A 417 4.04 3.11 36.13
N ARG A 418 3.41 4.15 36.68
CA ARG A 418 3.90 5.53 36.68
C ARG A 418 5.28 5.72 37.30
N THR A 419 5.73 4.79 38.15
CA THR A 419 7.03 4.85 38.86
C THR A 419 8.14 4.08 38.17
N LEU A 420 7.89 3.45 37.01
CA LEU A 420 8.89 2.64 36.33
C LEU A 420 9.79 3.46 35.38
N PRO A 421 11.07 3.05 35.24
CA PRO A 421 11.98 3.69 34.30
C PRO A 421 11.54 3.46 32.85
N LYS A 422 11.91 4.40 31.97
CA LYS A 422 11.57 4.40 30.55
C LYS A 422 12.32 3.27 29.79
N PHE A 423 11.66 2.63 28.84
CA PHE A 423 12.18 1.60 27.95
C PHE A 423 12.90 2.23 26.75
N ALA A 424 14.07 1.70 26.39
CA ALA A 424 14.84 2.20 25.24
C ALA A 424 14.40 1.59 23.91
N LYS A 425 13.69 0.45 23.92
CA LYS A 425 13.23 -0.26 22.71
C LYS A 425 11.76 -0.64 22.81
N ILE A 426 11.02 -0.51 21.71
CA ILE A 426 9.59 -0.83 21.67
C ILE A 426 9.31 -2.32 21.94
N THR A 427 10.25 -3.20 21.60
CA THR A 427 10.16 -4.62 21.92
C THR A 427 10.24 -4.91 23.43
N GLU A 428 11.01 -4.12 24.19
CA GLU A 428 11.10 -4.22 25.64
C GLU A 428 9.85 -3.67 26.31
N PHE A 429 9.32 -2.56 25.81
CA PHE A 429 8.03 -2.02 26.25
C PHE A 429 6.89 -3.02 26.01
N LEU A 430 6.78 -3.58 24.80
CA LEU A 430 5.76 -4.57 24.47
C LEU A 430 5.93 -5.85 25.32
N ALA A 431 7.17 -6.21 25.67
CA ALA A 431 7.43 -7.32 26.59
C ALA A 431 7.00 -7.03 28.03
N TYR A 432 7.30 -5.84 28.53
CA TYR A 432 6.89 -5.39 29.85
C TYR A 432 5.36 -5.30 29.97
N ALA A 433 4.73 -4.60 29.01
CA ALA A 433 3.28 -4.42 28.97
C ALA A 433 2.57 -5.79 28.92
N ASN A 434 3.13 -6.73 28.19
CA ASN A 434 2.58 -8.07 28.13
C ASN A 434 2.79 -8.92 29.41
N LYS A 435 3.79 -8.60 30.23
CA LYS A 435 4.07 -9.33 31.47
C LYS A 435 3.25 -8.79 32.63
N GLU A 436 3.26 -7.48 32.84
CA GLU A 436 2.63 -6.83 34.01
C GLU A 436 1.17 -6.41 33.76
N HIS A 437 0.79 -6.13 32.50
CA HIS A 437 -0.61 -5.85 32.10
C HIS A 437 -1.21 -6.97 31.24
N LYS A 438 -0.78 -8.22 31.49
CA LYS A 438 -1.22 -9.40 30.75
C LYS A 438 -2.74 -9.55 30.69
N TYR A 439 -3.44 -9.07 31.73
CA TYR A 439 -4.90 -9.10 31.83
C TYR A 439 -5.58 -8.08 30.88
N ASP A 440 -4.94 -6.95 30.61
CA ASP A 440 -5.45 -5.90 29.71
C ASP A 440 -4.99 -6.07 28.26
N ILE A 441 -3.84 -6.71 28.02
CA ILE A 441 -3.16 -6.69 26.70
C ILE A 441 -3.21 -8.05 25.96
N LYS A 442 -3.46 -9.17 26.64
CA LYS A 442 -3.59 -10.53 26.05
C LYS A 442 -2.60 -10.85 24.89
N ILE A 443 -1.33 -10.44 24.99
CA ILE A 443 -0.26 -10.85 24.06
C ILE A 443 0.48 -12.05 24.72
N LYS A 444 1.23 -12.87 23.97
CA LYS A 444 2.22 -13.79 24.56
C LYS A 444 3.58 -13.56 23.92
N LEU A 445 4.62 -13.49 24.74
CA LEU A 445 6.02 -13.30 24.32
C LEU A 445 6.67 -14.63 23.95
N CYS A 446 6.07 -15.38 23.04
CA CYS A 446 6.54 -16.74 22.73
C CYS A 446 7.89 -16.78 21.99
N HIS A 447 8.47 -15.63 21.61
CA HIS A 447 9.58 -15.56 20.65
C HIS A 447 10.68 -14.54 20.97
N LEU A 448 10.85 -14.13 22.23
CA LEU A 448 12.08 -13.42 22.62
C LEU A 448 13.16 -14.45 22.97
N THR A 449 14.32 -14.31 22.33
CA THR A 449 15.47 -15.22 22.46
C THR A 449 16.03 -15.29 23.88
N GLU A 450 15.80 -14.26 24.71
CA GLU A 450 16.06 -14.26 26.14
C GLU A 450 14.99 -13.45 26.91
N ARG A 451 14.66 -13.88 28.13
CA ARG A 451 13.86 -13.06 29.06
C ARG A 451 14.75 -11.91 29.56
N PRO A 452 14.42 -10.63 29.32
CA PRO A 452 15.16 -9.54 29.95
C PRO A 452 15.01 -9.66 31.48
N ARG A 453 16.14 -9.88 32.17
CA ARG A 453 16.18 -9.87 33.64
C ARG A 453 16.02 -8.43 34.11
N TRP A 454 14.80 -8.09 34.50
CA TRP A 454 14.53 -6.86 35.23
C TRP A 454 15.14 -6.94 36.63
N VAL A 455 16.12 -6.08 36.92
CA VAL A 455 16.68 -5.87 38.26
C VAL A 455 15.90 -4.73 38.94
N GLY A 456 14.61 -4.97 39.17
CA GLY A 456 13.74 -4.05 39.91
C GLY A 456 12.99 -4.82 40.98
N LYS A 457 13.02 -4.34 42.23
CA LYS A 457 12.32 -5.00 43.35
C LYS A 457 10.84 -5.15 43.02
N ALA A 458 10.34 -6.39 43.01
CA ALA A 458 8.93 -6.69 42.84
C ALA A 458 8.13 -6.02 43.98
N LEU A 459 7.24 -5.09 43.64
CA LEU A 459 6.20 -4.63 44.56
C LEU A 459 5.15 -5.74 44.69
N LYS A 460 4.95 -6.24 45.91
CA LYS A 460 3.83 -7.12 46.24
C LYS A 460 2.53 -6.32 46.12
N ILE A 461 1.70 -6.66 45.14
CA ILE A 461 0.33 -6.15 45.01
C ILE A 461 -0.56 -6.94 46.01
N PRO A 462 -1.35 -6.28 46.88
CA PRO A 462 -2.29 -6.98 47.76
C PRO A 462 -3.48 -7.52 46.96
N PRO A 463 -4.15 -8.60 47.41
CA PRO A 463 -5.26 -9.21 46.67
C PRO A 463 -6.48 -8.27 46.62
N PRO A 464 -7.31 -8.35 45.56
CA PRO A 464 -8.48 -7.50 45.42
C PRO A 464 -9.53 -7.83 46.49
N LEU A 465 -10.08 -6.78 47.09
CA LEU A 465 -11.20 -6.85 48.03
C LEU A 465 -12.40 -7.54 47.38
N SER A 466 -12.87 -8.59 48.02
CA SER A 466 -14.14 -9.26 47.72
C SER A 466 -15.30 -8.31 47.97
N ILE A 467 -16.01 -7.91 46.92
CA ILE A 467 -17.33 -7.30 47.05
C ILE A 467 -18.33 -8.46 47.09
N SER A 468 -18.93 -8.67 48.26
CA SER A 468 -20.09 -9.53 48.43
C SER A 468 -21.33 -8.85 47.83
N ILE A 469 -22.18 -9.70 47.24
CA ILE A 469 -23.37 -9.45 46.39
C ILE A 469 -24.21 -8.25 46.79
#